data_AF-A0A8D8B355-F1
#
_entry.id   AF-A0A8D8B355-F1
#
_cell.length_a   1.000
_cell.length_b   1.000
_cell.length_c   1.000
_cell.angle_alpha   90.00
_cell.angle_beta   90.00
_cell.angle_gamma   90.00
#
_symmetry.space_group_name_H-M   'P 1'
#
loop_
_entity.id
_entity.type
_entity.pdbx_description
1 polymer ?
#
loop_
_entity_poly.entity_id
_entity_poly.type
_entity_poly.pdbx_seq_one_letter_code
_entity_poly.pdbx_strand_id
1 'polypeptide(L)'
;CKRCGLTELVEQWFRRVKRLKKLSLEDNRITMISREMFSHNRRLAYVNLDGNPLEWLEIASDSLEVLSCAGCNLVQLNSNCFDALPKLQTLDLRSNKISSIDSTTFVNNRNLWRLILDDNNLTAFPEINLTSNTIKIMCIDDNPLQPSQELFKMKQLYKVFNLRKECSAGDNSLNQFEHTIPDHSLNGISLSKKNLPPCNETVDISNRNVAFIYPAVYENCSSLTQ
;
A
#
# COMPACT_ATOMS: atom_id res chain seq x y z
N CYS A 1 -16.12 4.79 -16.73
CA CYS A 1 -16.62 6.12 -16.36
C CYS A 1 -15.63 6.67 -15.36
N LYS A 2 -15.02 7.82 -15.63
CA LYS A 2 -14.08 8.50 -14.72
C LYS A 2 -14.73 9.82 -14.31
N ARG A 3 -14.78 10.13 -13.01
CA ARG A 3 -15.34 11.41 -12.50
C ARG A 3 -16.80 11.66 -12.87
N CYS A 4 -17.65 10.63 -12.99
CA CYS A 4 -19.07 10.82 -13.28
C CYS A 4 -19.97 10.68 -12.04
N GLY A 5 -19.39 10.54 -10.85
CA GLY A 5 -20.14 10.48 -9.59
C GLY A 5 -20.84 9.14 -9.34
N LEU A 6 -20.34 8.05 -9.93
CA LEU A 6 -20.90 6.72 -9.74
C LEU A 6 -20.74 6.28 -8.27
N THR A 7 -21.84 5.92 -7.61
CA THR A 7 -21.84 5.53 -6.18
C THR A 7 -21.91 4.02 -5.98
N GLU A 8 -22.57 3.31 -6.89
CA GLU A 8 -22.85 1.89 -6.75
C GLU A 8 -22.61 1.16 -8.07
N LEU A 9 -22.22 -0.11 -7.93
CA LEU A 9 -22.12 -1.06 -9.03
C LEU A 9 -23.06 -2.22 -8.73
N VAL A 10 -23.76 -2.71 -9.77
CA VAL A 10 -24.51 -3.96 -9.67
C VAL A 10 -23.90 -5.02 -10.57
N GLU A 11 -23.77 -6.24 -10.06
CA GLU A 11 -23.16 -7.38 -10.76
C GLU A 11 -23.75 -7.62 -12.16
N GLN A 12 -25.07 -7.39 -12.30
CA GLN A 12 -25.77 -7.57 -13.57
C GLN A 12 -25.20 -6.72 -14.72
N TRP A 13 -24.61 -5.56 -14.42
CA TRP A 13 -23.95 -4.74 -15.43
C TRP A 13 -22.79 -5.47 -16.09
N PHE A 14 -21.98 -6.19 -15.32
CA PHE A 14 -20.78 -6.84 -15.80
C PHE A 14 -21.03 -8.25 -16.34
N ARG A 15 -22.08 -8.94 -15.86
CA ARG A 15 -22.45 -10.30 -16.27
C ARG A 15 -22.67 -10.46 -17.77
N ARG A 16 -23.16 -9.42 -18.45
CA ARG A 16 -23.38 -9.44 -19.92
C ARG A 16 -22.13 -9.05 -20.72
N VAL A 17 -21.14 -8.39 -20.12
CA VAL A 17 -19.97 -7.82 -20.82
C VAL A 17 -18.78 -8.79 -20.80
N LYS A 18 -18.99 -10.01 -21.32
CA LYS A 18 -18.02 -11.11 -21.26
C LYS A 18 -16.69 -10.84 -21.98
N ARG A 19 -16.64 -9.84 -22.86
CA ARG A 19 -15.44 -9.44 -23.62
C ARG A 19 -14.64 -8.31 -22.94
N LEU A 20 -15.09 -7.82 -21.79
CA LEU A 20 -14.41 -6.77 -21.03
C LEU A 20 -12.97 -7.21 -20.69
N LYS A 21 -12.00 -6.36 -21.03
CA LYS A 21 -10.57 -6.61 -20.80
C LYS A 21 -9.95 -5.65 -19.78
N LYS A 22 -10.38 -4.39 -19.83
CA LYS A 22 -9.91 -3.32 -18.96
C LYS A 22 -11.13 -2.54 -18.47
N LEU A 23 -11.13 -2.22 -17.19
CA LEU A 23 -12.16 -1.41 -16.55
C LEU A 23 -11.48 -0.32 -15.75
N SER A 24 -11.86 0.93 -15.98
CA SER A 24 -11.48 2.05 -15.15
C SER A 24 -12.74 2.72 -14.61
N LEU A 25 -12.79 2.80 -13.29
CA LEU A 25 -13.81 3.45 -12.46
C LEU A 25 -13.16 4.53 -11.57
N GLU A 26 -12.02 5.05 -12.00
CA GLU A 26 -11.23 6.05 -11.29
C GLU A 26 -12.06 7.30 -10.91
N ASP A 27 -11.77 7.87 -9.75
CA ASP A 27 -12.34 9.11 -9.22
C ASP A 27 -13.87 9.10 -9.26
N ASN A 28 -14.50 8.05 -8.72
CA ASN A 28 -15.94 8.03 -8.50
C ASN A 28 -16.23 8.04 -6.99
N ARG A 29 -17.44 7.65 -6.58
CA ARG A 29 -17.91 7.63 -5.19
C ARG A 29 -18.30 6.23 -4.76
N ILE A 30 -17.65 5.22 -5.34
CA ILE A 30 -17.94 3.82 -5.06
C ILE A 30 -17.44 3.51 -3.66
N THR A 31 -18.31 2.91 -2.84
CA THR A 31 -17.98 2.52 -1.46
C THR A 31 -17.75 1.03 -1.30
N MET A 32 -18.21 0.20 -2.25
CA MET A 32 -18.14 -1.24 -2.15
C MET A 32 -17.84 -1.91 -3.50
N ILE A 33 -16.89 -2.85 -3.48
CA ILE A 33 -16.72 -3.88 -4.50
C ILE A 33 -16.96 -5.22 -3.83
N SER A 34 -17.97 -5.96 -4.30
CA SER A 34 -18.29 -7.30 -3.80
C SER A 34 -17.58 -8.40 -4.57
N ARG A 35 -17.40 -9.55 -3.92
CA ARG A 35 -16.64 -10.69 -4.44
C ARG A 35 -17.02 -11.09 -5.87
N GLU A 36 -18.32 -11.14 -6.16
CA GLU A 36 -18.85 -11.63 -7.42
C GLU A 36 -18.93 -10.56 -8.53
N MET A 37 -18.57 -9.30 -8.23
CA MET A 37 -18.73 -8.17 -9.15
C MET A 37 -18.16 -8.43 -10.56
N PHE A 38 -17.04 -9.15 -10.63
CA PHE A 38 -16.33 -9.44 -11.89
C PHE A 38 -16.15 -10.92 -12.19
N SER A 39 -16.82 -11.83 -11.46
CA SER A 39 -16.59 -13.29 -11.55
C SER A 39 -16.94 -13.88 -12.92
N HIS A 40 -17.77 -13.18 -13.70
CA HIS A 40 -18.18 -13.61 -15.04
C HIS A 40 -17.29 -13.06 -16.17
N ASN A 41 -16.36 -12.14 -15.89
CA ASN A 41 -15.56 -11.45 -16.89
C ASN A 41 -14.20 -12.13 -17.11
N ARG A 42 -14.21 -13.34 -17.70
CA ARG A 42 -13.02 -14.21 -17.90
C ARG A 42 -11.88 -13.63 -18.76
N ARG A 43 -12.02 -12.40 -19.25
CA ARG A 43 -11.01 -11.68 -20.05
C ARG A 43 -10.55 -10.39 -19.37
N LEU A 44 -11.11 -10.04 -18.22
CA LEU A 44 -10.80 -8.83 -17.49
C LEU A 44 -9.43 -8.98 -16.85
N ALA A 45 -8.45 -8.28 -17.39
CA ALA A 45 -7.06 -8.33 -16.96
C ALA A 45 -6.66 -7.09 -16.14
N TYR A 46 -7.37 -5.98 -16.27
CA TYR A 46 -7.04 -4.71 -15.62
C TYR A 46 -8.28 -4.07 -15.00
N VAL A 47 -8.18 -3.71 -13.73
CA VAL A 47 -9.18 -2.94 -12.99
C VAL A 47 -8.49 -1.77 -12.28
N ASN A 48 -8.99 -0.56 -12.50
CA ASN A 48 -8.61 0.64 -11.77
C ASN A 48 -9.81 1.19 -11.00
N LEU A 49 -9.65 1.28 -9.68
CA LEU A 49 -10.60 1.79 -8.69
C LEU A 49 -10.06 3.03 -7.97
N ASP A 50 -8.98 3.63 -8.46
CA ASP A 50 -8.28 4.72 -7.77
C ASP A 50 -9.24 5.88 -7.44
N GLY A 51 -9.03 6.52 -6.28
CA GLY A 51 -9.82 7.68 -5.87
C GLY A 51 -11.28 7.38 -5.51
N ASN A 52 -11.65 6.12 -5.25
CA ASN A 52 -12.98 5.76 -4.73
C ASN A 52 -12.94 5.54 -3.21
N PRO A 53 -13.88 6.07 -2.41
CA PRO A 53 -13.89 5.90 -0.97
C PRO A 53 -14.39 4.50 -0.55
N LEU A 54 -13.62 3.45 -0.86
CA LEU A 54 -14.00 2.08 -0.56
C LEU A 54 -14.00 1.82 0.95
N GLU A 55 -15.18 1.45 1.47
CA GLU A 55 -15.36 0.89 2.80
C GLU A 55 -15.19 -0.64 2.79
N TRP A 56 -15.54 -1.28 1.67
CA TRP A 56 -15.43 -2.73 1.49
C TRP A 56 -14.84 -3.12 0.14
N LEU A 57 -13.82 -3.97 0.17
CA LEU A 57 -13.19 -4.54 -1.02
C LEU A 57 -13.04 -6.05 -0.85
N GLU A 58 -13.78 -6.80 -1.66
CA GLU A 58 -13.59 -8.23 -1.84
C GLU A 58 -13.79 -8.53 -3.32
N ILE A 59 -12.84 -9.18 -3.97
CA ILE A 59 -12.87 -9.34 -5.43
C ILE A 59 -12.44 -10.76 -5.83
N ALA A 60 -13.27 -11.42 -6.65
CA ALA A 60 -12.94 -12.68 -7.28
C ALA A 60 -12.85 -12.51 -8.80
N SER A 61 -11.75 -13.00 -9.38
CA SER A 61 -11.53 -13.00 -10.83
C SER A 61 -10.41 -13.97 -11.22
N ASP A 62 -10.75 -14.93 -12.08
CA ASP A 62 -9.79 -15.90 -12.64
C ASP A 62 -8.83 -15.30 -13.68
N SER A 63 -9.07 -14.05 -14.10
CA SER A 63 -8.32 -13.40 -15.18
C SER A 63 -7.63 -12.10 -14.80
N LEU A 64 -7.89 -11.54 -13.62
CA LEU A 64 -7.36 -10.24 -13.24
C LEU A 64 -5.84 -10.33 -13.00
N GLU A 65 -5.09 -9.48 -13.70
CA GLU A 65 -3.64 -9.41 -13.62
C GLU A 65 -3.18 -8.12 -12.92
N VAL A 66 -3.93 -7.03 -13.07
CA VAL A 66 -3.61 -5.73 -12.51
C VAL A 66 -4.82 -5.16 -11.77
N LEU A 67 -4.64 -4.86 -10.50
CA LEU A 67 -5.60 -4.14 -9.66
C LEU A 67 -4.94 -2.88 -9.10
N SER A 68 -5.57 -1.74 -9.35
CA SER A 68 -5.19 -0.45 -8.76
C SER A 68 -6.32 0.04 -7.86
N CYS A 69 -6.01 0.32 -6.61
CA CYS A 69 -6.89 0.97 -5.64
C CYS A 69 -6.11 2.02 -4.84
N ALA A 70 -5.45 2.92 -5.56
CA ALA A 70 -4.74 4.03 -4.97
C ALA A 70 -5.72 5.06 -4.41
N GLY A 71 -5.47 5.61 -3.21
CA GLY A 71 -6.34 6.65 -2.65
C GLY A 71 -7.75 6.16 -2.31
N CYS A 72 -7.90 4.88 -1.96
CA CYS A 72 -9.21 4.25 -1.73
C CYS A 72 -9.74 4.35 -0.28
N ASN A 73 -9.02 5.02 0.63
CA ASN A 73 -9.31 5.05 2.08
C ASN A 73 -9.27 3.70 2.81
N LEU A 74 -8.64 2.67 2.24
CA LEU A 74 -8.55 1.36 2.87
C LEU A 74 -7.74 1.43 4.17
N VAL A 75 -8.32 0.97 5.29
CA VAL A 75 -7.68 0.97 6.62
C VAL A 75 -7.09 -0.39 6.96
N GLN A 76 -7.77 -1.46 6.58
CA GLN A 76 -7.34 -2.84 6.78
C GLN A 76 -7.59 -3.63 5.51
N LEU A 77 -6.70 -4.59 5.24
CA LEU A 77 -6.91 -5.61 4.22
C LEU A 77 -7.46 -6.83 4.94
N ASN A 78 -8.68 -7.23 4.63
CA ASN A 78 -9.18 -8.50 5.13
C ASN A 78 -8.37 -9.64 4.47
N SER A 79 -8.22 -10.78 5.16
CA SER A 79 -7.43 -11.92 4.67
C SER A 79 -7.90 -12.47 3.32
N ASN A 80 -9.13 -12.12 2.90
CA ASN A 80 -9.78 -12.66 1.73
C ASN A 80 -9.86 -11.66 0.56
N CYS A 81 -9.37 -10.42 0.73
CA CYS A 81 -9.56 -9.31 -0.23
C CYS A 81 -9.09 -9.71 -1.63
N PHE A 82 -7.96 -10.42 -1.70
CA PHE A 82 -7.26 -10.77 -2.93
C PHE A 82 -7.13 -12.29 -3.12
N ASP A 83 -7.72 -13.09 -2.23
CA ASP A 83 -7.52 -14.53 -2.16
C ASP A 83 -7.99 -15.23 -3.45
N ALA A 84 -9.07 -14.71 -4.05
CA ALA A 84 -9.66 -15.19 -5.29
C ALA A 84 -9.09 -14.52 -6.56
N LEU A 85 -7.82 -14.09 -6.53
CA LEU A 85 -7.11 -13.49 -7.67
C LEU A 85 -5.84 -14.28 -8.04
N PRO A 86 -5.96 -15.51 -8.57
CA PRO A 86 -4.81 -16.39 -8.81
C PRO A 86 -3.84 -15.87 -9.88
N LYS A 87 -4.29 -14.97 -10.77
CA LYS A 87 -3.47 -14.37 -11.84
C LYS A 87 -2.94 -12.98 -11.51
N LEU A 88 -3.18 -12.46 -10.31
CA LEU A 88 -2.75 -11.12 -9.93
C LEU A 88 -1.22 -11.03 -10.03
N GLN A 89 -0.76 -10.00 -10.74
CA GLN A 89 0.65 -9.72 -11.03
C GLN A 89 1.08 -8.38 -10.45
N THR A 90 0.21 -7.37 -10.53
CA THR A 90 0.44 -6.02 -10.01
C THR A 90 -0.72 -5.61 -9.11
N LEU A 91 -0.38 -5.18 -7.91
CA LEU A 91 -1.30 -4.61 -6.94
C LEU A 91 -0.79 -3.23 -6.50
N ASP A 92 -1.59 -2.20 -6.74
CA ASP A 92 -1.31 -0.84 -6.30
C ASP A 92 -2.31 -0.43 -5.22
N LEU A 93 -1.81 -0.24 -3.99
CA LEU A 93 -2.57 0.18 -2.82
C LEU A 93 -1.96 1.47 -2.21
N ARG A 94 -1.24 2.27 -3.01
CA ARG A 94 -0.64 3.50 -2.53
C ARG A 94 -1.67 4.49 -1.98
N SER A 95 -1.24 5.40 -1.11
CA SER A 95 -2.10 6.49 -0.60
C SER A 95 -3.38 5.99 0.08
N ASN A 96 -3.30 4.85 0.77
CA ASN A 96 -4.37 4.36 1.64
C ASN A 96 -4.02 4.63 3.12
N LYS A 97 -4.72 3.98 4.04
CA LYS A 97 -4.55 4.11 5.51
C LYS A 97 -4.19 2.76 6.14
N ILE A 98 -3.59 1.86 5.36
CA ILE A 98 -3.30 0.48 5.78
C ILE A 98 -2.23 0.50 6.87
N SER A 99 -2.53 -0.08 8.04
CA SER A 99 -1.61 -0.12 9.20
C SER A 99 -0.79 -1.39 9.33
N SER A 100 -1.27 -2.50 8.77
CA SER A 100 -0.60 -3.81 8.79
C SER A 100 -0.97 -4.65 7.58
N ILE A 101 -0.11 -5.61 7.26
CA ILE A 101 -0.35 -6.63 6.23
C ILE A 101 0.10 -7.97 6.83
N ASP A 102 -0.86 -8.87 7.01
CA ASP A 102 -0.63 -10.16 7.63
C ASP A 102 -0.05 -11.16 6.63
N SER A 103 0.66 -12.17 7.16
CA SER A 103 1.33 -13.20 6.36
C SER A 103 0.43 -14.03 5.45
N THR A 104 -0.87 -14.03 5.68
CA THR A 104 -1.86 -14.76 4.85
C THR A 104 -2.41 -13.92 3.70
N THR A 105 -2.26 -12.60 3.72
CA THR A 105 -2.91 -11.66 2.78
C THR A 105 -2.65 -12.00 1.30
N PHE A 106 -1.46 -12.51 0.99
CA PHE A 106 -1.02 -12.80 -0.38
C PHE A 106 -0.69 -14.27 -0.65
N VAL A 107 -1.10 -15.19 0.24
CA VAL A 107 -0.72 -16.61 0.16
C VAL A 107 -1.15 -17.29 -1.16
N ASN A 108 -2.27 -16.85 -1.74
CA ASN A 108 -2.82 -17.38 -2.98
C ASN A 108 -2.45 -16.56 -4.23
N ASN A 109 -1.79 -15.40 -4.08
CA ASN A 109 -1.37 -14.54 -5.20
C ASN A 109 0.04 -14.90 -5.69
N ARG A 110 0.25 -16.16 -6.09
CA ARG A 110 1.59 -16.70 -6.43
C ARG A 110 2.27 -16.00 -7.62
N ASN A 111 1.51 -15.28 -8.44
CA ASN A 111 2.01 -14.53 -9.58
C ASN A 111 2.33 -13.06 -9.26
N LEU A 112 2.07 -12.60 -8.03
CA LEU A 112 2.23 -11.20 -7.65
C LEU A 112 3.72 -10.85 -7.60
N TRP A 113 4.16 -10.03 -8.56
CA TRP A 113 5.57 -9.62 -8.65
C TRP A 113 5.78 -8.13 -8.42
N ARG A 114 4.71 -7.32 -8.48
CA ARG A 114 4.74 -5.87 -8.23
C ARG A 114 3.70 -5.49 -7.18
N LEU A 115 4.17 -4.98 -6.05
CA LEU A 115 3.33 -4.55 -4.92
C LEU A 115 3.69 -3.12 -4.51
N ILE A 116 2.72 -2.21 -4.61
CA ILE A 116 2.91 -0.79 -4.26
C ILE A 116 2.10 -0.47 -3.01
N LEU A 117 2.79 -0.05 -1.96
CA LEU A 117 2.25 0.27 -0.63
C LEU A 117 2.70 1.66 -0.14
N ASP A 118 3.28 2.47 -1.02
CA ASP A 118 3.73 3.82 -0.68
C ASP A 118 2.61 4.64 -0.02
N ASP A 119 2.97 5.54 0.87
CA ASP A 119 2.03 6.50 1.46
C ASP A 119 0.86 5.79 2.18
N ASN A 120 1.16 4.80 3.02
CA ASN A 120 0.21 4.13 3.92
C ASN A 120 0.52 4.46 5.39
N ASN A 121 -0.01 3.69 6.35
CA ASN A 121 0.22 3.86 7.78
C ASN A 121 0.96 2.64 8.39
N LEU A 122 1.76 1.93 7.59
CA LEU A 122 2.47 0.74 8.03
C LEU A 122 3.51 1.12 9.09
N THR A 123 3.42 0.49 10.26
CA THR A 123 4.39 0.68 11.35
C THR A 123 5.46 -0.41 11.40
N ALA A 124 5.31 -1.47 10.61
CA ALA A 124 6.25 -2.58 10.51
C ALA A 124 6.35 -3.04 9.04
N PHE A 125 7.42 -3.79 8.73
CA PHE A 125 7.53 -4.42 7.42
C PHE A 125 6.42 -5.47 7.25
N PRO A 126 5.73 -5.54 6.10
CA PRO A 126 4.73 -6.57 5.82
C PRO A 126 5.28 -7.98 6.05
N GLU A 127 4.50 -8.87 6.64
CA GLU A 127 4.92 -10.26 6.92
C GLU A 127 4.95 -11.13 5.65
N ILE A 128 5.69 -10.69 4.64
CA ILE A 128 5.76 -11.28 3.31
C ILE A 128 7.10 -12.00 3.19
N ASN A 129 7.08 -13.28 2.81
CA ASN A 129 8.31 -14.04 2.59
C ASN A 129 9.04 -13.58 1.31
N LEU A 130 9.95 -12.63 1.42
CA LEU A 130 10.74 -12.12 0.29
C LEU A 130 11.66 -13.19 -0.36
N THR A 131 11.99 -14.27 0.34
CA THR A 131 12.90 -15.32 -0.16
C THR A 131 12.20 -16.37 -1.01
N SER A 132 10.91 -16.62 -0.79
CA SER A 132 10.11 -17.58 -1.56
C SER A 132 9.17 -16.93 -2.57
N ASN A 133 8.95 -15.61 -2.47
CA ASN A 133 7.94 -14.92 -3.25
C ASN A 133 8.45 -14.45 -4.61
N THR A 134 7.50 -14.29 -5.54
CA THR A 134 7.71 -13.76 -6.89
C THR A 134 7.88 -12.24 -6.94
N ILE A 135 7.85 -11.57 -5.78
CA ILE A 135 7.98 -10.12 -5.64
C ILE A 135 9.35 -9.67 -6.15
N LYS A 136 9.32 -8.86 -7.21
CA LYS A 136 10.50 -8.24 -7.85
C LYS A 136 10.49 -6.72 -7.67
N ILE A 137 9.32 -6.16 -7.46
CA ILE A 137 9.09 -4.75 -7.19
C ILE A 137 8.22 -4.63 -5.95
N MET A 138 8.72 -3.94 -4.95
CA MET A 138 7.96 -3.60 -3.75
C MET A 138 8.25 -2.15 -3.39
N CYS A 139 7.21 -1.36 -3.17
CA CYS A 139 7.33 0.05 -2.83
C CYS A 139 6.62 0.27 -1.51
N ILE A 140 7.32 0.82 -0.51
CA ILE A 140 6.82 0.99 0.87
C ILE A 140 7.23 2.34 1.46
N ASP A 141 7.57 3.29 0.59
CA ASP A 141 8.02 4.61 0.98
C ASP A 141 6.88 5.37 1.69
N ASP A 142 7.22 6.45 2.39
CA ASP A 142 6.23 7.31 3.07
C ASP A 142 5.30 6.55 4.04
N ASN A 143 5.83 5.51 4.71
CA ASN A 143 5.18 4.80 5.81
C ASN A 143 5.88 5.09 7.15
N PRO A 144 5.14 5.20 8.28
CA PRO A 144 5.70 5.42 9.62
C PRO A 144 6.34 4.16 10.23
N LEU A 145 7.23 3.50 9.49
CA LEU A 145 7.87 2.25 9.90
C LEU A 145 8.73 2.46 11.15
N GLN A 146 8.45 1.69 12.19
CA GLN A 146 9.13 1.80 13.49
C GLN A 146 10.37 0.89 13.55
N PRO A 147 11.53 1.40 14.03
CA PRO A 147 12.73 0.60 14.18
C PRO A 147 12.50 -0.67 14.98
N SER A 148 12.90 -1.82 14.42
CA SER A 148 12.83 -3.12 15.09
C SER A 148 13.87 -4.07 14.51
N GLN A 149 14.26 -5.09 15.29
CA GLN A 149 15.22 -6.10 14.84
C GLN A 149 14.82 -6.76 13.52
N GLU A 150 13.51 -6.96 13.32
CA GLU A 150 12.98 -7.58 12.11
C GLU A 150 13.03 -6.62 10.92
N LEU A 151 12.60 -5.37 11.11
CA LEU A 151 12.67 -4.35 10.08
C LEU A 151 14.11 -4.13 9.58
N PHE A 152 15.12 -4.21 10.46
CA PHE A 152 16.53 -4.11 10.05
C PHE A 152 16.95 -5.28 9.14
N LYS A 153 16.54 -6.51 9.46
CA LYS A 153 16.79 -7.67 8.57
C LYS A 153 16.10 -7.48 7.22
N MET A 154 14.83 -7.09 7.25
CA MET A 154 14.04 -6.89 6.03
C MET A 154 14.59 -5.76 5.17
N LYS A 155 15.07 -4.66 5.75
CA LYS A 155 15.79 -3.58 5.05
C LYS A 155 17.01 -4.12 4.28
N GLN A 156 17.80 -5.02 4.89
CA GLN A 156 18.94 -5.62 4.20
C GLN A 156 18.50 -6.51 3.03
N LEU A 157 17.51 -7.38 3.24
CA LEU A 157 16.96 -8.24 2.18
C LEU A 157 16.36 -7.42 1.04
N TYR A 158 15.57 -6.40 1.37
CA TYR A 158 14.95 -5.50 0.41
C TYR A 158 16.00 -4.82 -0.50
N LYS A 159 17.13 -4.38 0.08
CA LYS A 159 18.26 -3.82 -0.66
C LYS A 159 18.98 -4.87 -1.51
N VAL A 160 19.29 -6.05 -0.94
CA VAL A 160 19.99 -7.14 -1.64
C VAL A 160 19.18 -7.63 -2.85
N PHE A 161 17.86 -7.77 -2.70
CA PHE A 161 16.97 -8.15 -3.79
C PHE A 161 16.64 -6.99 -4.75
N ASN A 162 17.10 -5.77 -4.44
CA ASN A 162 16.84 -4.56 -5.23
C ASN A 162 15.33 -4.40 -5.50
N LEU A 163 14.51 -4.48 -4.45
CA LEU A 163 13.04 -4.51 -4.59
C LEU A 163 12.46 -3.14 -4.93
N ARG A 164 13.13 -2.04 -4.58
CA ARG A 164 12.67 -0.69 -4.92
C ARG A 164 12.94 -0.38 -6.39
N LYS A 165 11.90 -0.42 -7.22
CA LYS A 165 11.99 -0.06 -8.64
C LYS A 165 10.70 0.61 -9.08
N GLU A 166 10.79 1.79 -9.71
CA GLU A 166 9.63 2.45 -10.34
C GLU A 166 8.46 2.71 -9.36
N CYS A 167 8.77 3.10 -8.12
CA CYS A 167 7.78 3.29 -7.04
C CYS A 167 6.94 4.56 -7.20
N SER A 168 7.50 5.63 -7.78
CA SER A 168 6.75 6.84 -8.13
C SER A 168 7.44 7.66 -9.23
N ALA A 169 6.65 8.51 -9.90
CA ALA A 169 7.11 9.52 -10.84
C ALA A 169 7.74 10.69 -10.06
N GLY A 170 9.01 10.52 -9.70
CA GLY A 170 9.74 11.45 -8.84
C GLY A 170 10.52 10.65 -7.83
N ASP A 171 11.56 9.98 -8.31
CA ASP A 171 12.49 9.15 -7.55
C ASP A 171 13.33 10.03 -6.60
N ASN A 172 12.67 10.71 -5.67
CA ASN A 172 13.32 11.54 -4.67
C ASN A 172 13.94 10.60 -3.63
N SER A 173 15.27 10.56 -3.59
CA SER A 173 16.01 9.72 -2.64
C SER A 173 15.70 10.05 -1.17
N LEU A 174 15.14 11.23 -0.88
CA LEU A 174 14.80 11.66 0.48
C LEU A 174 13.62 10.88 1.11
N ASN A 175 12.78 10.23 0.32
CA ASN A 175 11.59 9.52 0.83
C ASN A 175 11.77 8.00 0.87
N GLN A 176 12.93 7.47 0.47
CA GLN A 176 13.16 6.03 0.47
C GLN A 176 13.20 5.53 1.90
N PHE A 177 12.39 4.53 2.23
CA PHE A 177 12.27 4.09 3.61
C PHE A 177 13.63 3.64 4.20
N GLU A 178 14.57 3.18 3.37
CA GLU A 178 15.92 2.81 3.79
C GLU A 178 16.73 3.97 4.38
N HIS A 179 16.46 5.20 3.96
CA HIS A 179 17.09 6.42 4.49
C HIS A 179 16.42 6.94 5.75
N THR A 180 15.20 6.49 6.01
CA THR A 180 14.34 6.99 7.11
C THR A 180 14.47 6.14 8.37
N ILE A 181 15.00 4.92 8.21
CA ILE A 181 15.25 3.99 9.31
C ILE A 181 16.75 3.97 9.62
N PRO A 182 17.15 4.23 10.88
CA PRO A 182 18.55 4.25 11.31
C PRO A 182 19.15 2.84 11.39
N ASP A 183 20.42 2.73 11.76
CA ASP A 183 21.04 1.45 12.00
C ASP A 183 20.60 0.79 13.32
N HIS A 184 20.83 -0.52 13.37
CA HIS A 184 20.35 -1.50 14.35
C HIS A 184 20.79 -1.27 15.82
N SER A 185 21.67 -0.31 16.08
CA SER A 185 22.15 0.04 17.42
C SER A 185 21.26 1.04 18.17
N LEU A 186 20.19 1.56 17.53
CA LEU A 186 19.37 2.63 18.10
C LEU A 186 17.92 2.18 18.37
N ASN A 187 17.46 2.45 19.60
CA ASN A 187 16.04 2.35 19.98
C ASN A 187 15.39 3.72 19.81
N GLY A 188 14.36 3.82 18.97
CA GLY A 188 13.70 5.10 18.71
C GLY A 188 12.35 5.01 18.01
N ILE A 189 11.76 6.17 17.73
CA ILE A 189 10.49 6.31 17.01
C ILE A 189 10.75 7.00 15.67
N SER A 190 10.18 6.48 14.59
CA SER A 190 10.18 7.16 13.29
C SER A 190 8.91 8.01 13.15
N LEU A 191 9.09 9.31 12.88
CA LEU A 191 8.01 10.28 12.69
C LEU A 191 7.90 10.64 11.21
N SER A 192 6.88 10.12 10.53
CA SER A 192 6.60 10.44 9.12
C SER A 192 5.71 11.67 8.99
N LYS A 193 5.71 12.28 7.79
CA LYS A 193 4.91 13.48 7.46
C LYS A 193 3.43 13.41 7.87
N LYS A 194 2.83 12.22 7.86
CA LYS A 194 1.41 12.00 8.21
C LYS A 194 1.13 12.04 9.71
N ASN A 195 2.09 11.63 10.53
CA ASN A 195 1.91 11.41 11.97
C ASN A 195 2.71 12.42 12.80
N LEU A 196 2.95 13.61 12.24
CA LEU A 196 3.64 14.65 12.97
C LEU A 196 2.69 15.34 13.93
N PRO A 197 3.16 15.67 15.14
CA PRO A 197 2.50 16.69 15.93
C PRO A 197 2.50 18.02 15.16
N PRO A 198 1.47 18.86 15.31
CA PRO A 198 1.55 20.29 15.03
C PRO A 198 2.84 20.90 15.63
N CYS A 199 3.38 21.99 15.06
CA CYS A 199 4.66 22.59 15.49
C CYS A 199 4.72 22.94 17.01
N ASN A 200 3.58 23.00 17.71
CA ASN A 200 3.47 23.35 19.13
C ASN A 200 3.08 22.15 20.03
N GLU A 201 2.98 20.94 19.49
CA GLU A 201 2.69 19.73 20.25
C GLU A 201 3.98 18.95 20.54
N THR A 202 4.07 18.40 21.75
CA THR A 202 5.21 17.62 22.22
C THR A 202 5.01 16.14 21.90
N VAL A 203 5.99 15.48 21.29
CA VAL A 203 6.02 14.02 21.19
C VAL A 203 6.58 13.45 22.49
N ASP A 204 5.82 12.57 23.13
CA ASP A 204 6.35 11.80 24.26
C ASP A 204 7.38 10.79 23.76
N ILE A 205 8.65 11.09 24.03
CA ILE A 205 9.81 10.23 23.76
C ILE A 205 10.36 9.61 25.05
N SER A 206 9.63 9.69 26.16
CA SER A 206 10.08 9.08 27.41
C SER A 206 10.32 7.58 27.20
N ASN A 207 11.47 7.08 27.65
CA ASN A 207 11.97 5.72 27.41
C ASN A 207 12.41 5.41 25.96
N ARG A 208 12.58 6.42 25.10
CA ARG A 208 13.20 6.29 23.78
C ARG A 208 14.52 7.04 23.76
N ASN A 209 15.53 6.45 23.13
CA ASN A 209 16.85 7.06 23.08
C ASN A 209 16.99 8.05 21.91
N VAL A 210 16.16 7.93 20.86
CA VAL A 210 16.24 8.78 19.65
C VAL A 210 14.86 8.91 18.97
N ALA A 211 14.55 10.08 18.41
CA ALA A 211 13.46 10.27 17.45
C ALA A 211 14.05 10.52 16.05
N PHE A 212 13.49 9.87 15.03
CA PHE A 212 13.91 9.99 13.65
C PHE A 212 12.87 10.75 12.86
N ILE A 213 13.29 11.90 12.37
CA ILE A 213 12.43 12.88 11.72
C ILE A 213 12.85 12.98 10.26
N TYR A 214 11.87 12.93 9.36
CA TYR A 214 12.13 13.13 7.94
C TYR A 214 12.61 14.57 7.68
N PRO A 215 13.74 14.82 7.01
CA PRO A 215 14.33 16.17 6.90
C PRO A 215 13.41 17.25 6.30
N ALA A 216 12.57 16.89 5.33
CA ALA A 216 11.65 17.81 4.66
C ALA A 216 10.47 18.28 5.53
N VAL A 217 10.39 17.82 6.77
CA VAL A 217 9.20 17.97 7.62
C VAL A 217 9.15 19.29 8.39
N TYR A 218 10.28 19.75 8.92
CA TYR A 218 10.32 20.91 9.83
C TYR A 218 10.86 22.18 9.17
N GLU A 219 11.00 22.22 7.84
CA GLU A 219 11.42 23.43 7.11
C GLU A 219 10.51 24.65 7.43
N ASN A 220 9.27 24.42 7.89
CA ASN A 220 8.30 25.46 8.23
C ASN A 220 8.02 25.63 9.74
N CYS A 221 8.65 24.86 10.64
CA CYS A 221 8.47 25.06 12.09
C CYS A 221 9.69 25.82 12.63
N SER A 222 9.46 27.02 13.17
CA SER A 222 10.51 27.92 13.68
C SER A 222 11.21 27.46 14.97
N SER A 223 10.81 26.32 15.56
CA SER A 223 11.37 25.83 16.82
C SER A 223 11.22 24.32 16.94
N LEU A 224 12.24 23.57 16.51
CA LEU A 224 12.52 22.24 17.05
C LEU A 224 13.38 22.45 18.30
N THR A 225 12.78 22.41 19.49
CA THR A 225 13.54 22.28 20.73
C THR A 225 13.75 20.80 21.00
N GLN A 226 15.01 20.36 20.95
CA GLN A 226 15.47 19.07 21.47
C GLN A 226 15.21 18.94 22.96
#